data_AF-A0A2N0VK88-F1
#
_entry.id   AF-A0A2N0VK88-F1
#
_cell.length_a   1.000
_cell.length_b   1.000
_cell.length_c   1.000
_cell.angle_alpha   90.00
_cell.angle_beta   90.00
_cell.angle_gamma   90.00
#
_symmetry.space_group_name_H-M   'P 1'
#
loop_
_entity.id
_entity.type
_entity.pdbx_description
1 polymer ?
#
loop_
_entity_poly.entity_id
_entity_poly.type
_entity_poly.pdbx_seq_one_letter_code
_entity_poly.pdbx_strand_id
1 'polypeptide(L)'
;MKWSGLFFVILVIVGLIYRTLYPVKLQLDQDQYIKRVFTGEESKVYPSLDTVDVFYREIEAGEILYVIQEQDSLYLVRPLITMNPDSVWISQNSVIDYTPQSYKQWQMEKDQKTYGLE
;
A
#
# COMPACT_ATOMS: atom_id res chain seq x y z
N MET A 1 14.06 -1.00 48.13
CA MET A 1 13.74 -1.80 46.93
C MET A 1 12.41 -1.47 46.24
N LYS A 2 11.77 -0.29 46.45
CA LYS A 2 10.50 0.08 45.77
C LYS A 2 10.69 0.89 44.47
N TRP A 3 11.85 1.49 44.28
CA TRP A 3 12.17 2.34 43.12
C TRP A 3 12.35 1.56 41.82
N SER A 4 12.78 0.30 41.88
CA SER A 4 13.03 -0.53 40.70
C SER A 4 11.74 -0.89 39.94
N GLY A 5 10.64 -1.16 40.65
CA GLY A 5 9.34 -1.45 40.02
C GLY A 5 8.71 -0.22 39.35
N LEU A 6 8.77 0.94 40.03
CA LEU A 6 8.25 2.19 39.46
C LEU A 6 9.01 2.59 38.19
N PHE A 7 10.34 2.44 38.21
CA PHE A 7 11.18 2.73 37.05
C PHE A 7 10.87 1.82 35.86
N PHE A 8 10.63 0.54 36.11
CA PHE A 8 10.23 -0.42 35.06
C PHE A 8 8.90 -0.03 34.41
N VAL A 9 7.90 0.34 35.21
CA VAL A 9 6.60 0.79 34.70
C VAL A 9 6.73 2.04 33.84
N ILE A 10 7.54 3.02 34.26
CA ILE A 10 7.82 4.22 33.47
C ILE A 10 8.48 3.86 32.14
N LEU A 11 9.47 2.96 32.15
CA LEU A 11 10.15 2.49 30.94
C LEU A 11 9.18 1.83 29.94
N VAL A 12 8.25 0.99 30.43
CA VAL A 12 7.24 0.35 29.59
C VAL A 12 6.30 1.39 28.98
N ILE A 13 5.82 2.34 29.77
CA ILE A 13 4.93 3.41 29.29
C ILE A 13 5.62 4.27 28.24
N VAL A 14 6.87 4.67 28.49
CA VAL A 14 7.66 5.46 27.53
C VAL A 14 7.91 4.67 26.25
N GLY A 15 8.22 3.37 26.35
CA GLY A 15 8.38 2.50 25.18
C GLY A 15 7.11 2.37 24.35
N LEU A 16 5.95 2.28 25.01
CA LEU A 16 4.65 2.25 24.34
C LEU A 16 4.33 3.59 23.66
N ILE A 17 4.51 4.72 24.35
CA ILE A 17 4.32 6.06 23.76
C ILE A 17 5.25 6.26 22.57
N TYR A 18 6.52 5.89 22.70
CA TYR A 18 7.50 6.00 21.63
C TYR A 18 7.08 5.18 20.41
N ARG A 19 6.62 3.93 20.60
CA ARG A 19 6.11 3.08 19.52
C ARG A 19 4.88 3.66 18.83
N THR A 20 3.99 4.32 19.58
CA THR A 20 2.79 4.96 19.02
C THR A 20 3.14 6.23 18.23
N LEU A 21 4.08 7.03 18.73
CA LEU A 21 4.49 8.28 18.08
C LEU A 21 5.42 8.06 16.88
N TYR A 22 6.24 7.02 16.93
CA TYR A 22 7.18 6.63 15.87
C TYR A 22 6.88 5.21 15.42
N PRO A 23 5.80 5.00 14.64
CA PRO A 23 5.58 3.72 14.01
C PRO A 23 6.80 3.40 13.15
N VAL A 24 7.35 2.20 13.33
CA VAL A 24 8.47 1.72 12.53
C VAL A 24 7.99 1.64 11.08
N LYS A 25 8.37 2.62 10.28
CA LYS A 25 8.22 2.55 8.82
C LYS A 25 9.06 1.39 8.36
N LEU A 26 8.45 0.24 8.09
CA LEU A 26 9.15 -0.87 7.47
C LEU A 26 9.49 -0.44 6.04
N GLN A 27 10.69 0.09 5.81
CA GLN A 27 11.23 0.21 4.47
C GLN A 27 11.53 -1.22 4.00
N LEU A 28 10.70 -1.73 3.12
CA LEU A 28 10.91 -3.06 2.55
C LEU A 28 11.86 -2.90 1.37
N ASP A 29 12.93 -3.69 1.35
CA ASP A 29 13.88 -3.74 0.24
C ASP A 29 13.20 -4.31 -1.03
N GLN A 30 13.77 -4.05 -2.21
CA GLN A 30 13.13 -4.42 -3.48
C GLN A 30 12.88 -5.94 -3.64
N ASP A 31 13.68 -6.76 -2.96
CA ASP A 31 13.57 -8.22 -2.90
C ASP A 31 12.43 -8.72 -2.01
N GLN A 32 11.83 -7.84 -1.20
CA GLN A 32 10.71 -8.17 -0.31
C GLN A 32 9.34 -7.97 -0.96
N TYR A 33 9.30 -7.51 -2.22
CA TYR A 33 8.07 -7.41 -3.00
C TYR A 33 7.92 -8.63 -3.92
N ILE A 34 6.71 -9.18 -3.98
CA ILE A 34 6.38 -10.32 -4.84
C ILE A 34 6.44 -9.88 -6.31
N LYS A 35 5.81 -8.75 -6.61
CA LYS A 35 5.75 -8.17 -7.95
C LYS A 35 5.37 -6.70 -7.91
N ARG A 36 5.54 -6.03 -9.06
CA ARG A 36 5.03 -4.67 -9.30
C ARG A 36 3.76 -4.77 -10.12
N VAL A 37 2.78 -3.96 -9.78
CA VAL A 37 1.52 -3.81 -10.52
C VAL A 37 1.24 -2.32 -10.71
N PHE A 38 0.31 -1.98 -11.59
CA PHE A 38 -0.21 -0.63 -11.69
C PHE A 38 -1.73 -0.64 -11.81
N THR A 39 -2.38 0.44 -11.37
CA THR A 39 -3.83 0.60 -11.46
C THR A 39 -4.26 0.92 -12.88
N GLY A 40 -5.14 0.10 -13.46
CA GLY A 40 -5.66 0.35 -14.81
C GLY A 40 -6.66 1.52 -14.86
N GLU A 41 -7.48 1.62 -13.82
CA GLU A 41 -8.46 2.68 -13.60
C GLU A 41 -8.39 3.15 -12.13
N GLU A 42 -9.10 4.23 -11.81
CA GLU A 42 -9.20 4.69 -10.43
C GLU A 42 -9.84 3.61 -9.55
N SER A 43 -9.13 3.24 -8.47
CA SER A 43 -9.42 2.01 -7.75
C SER A 43 -9.50 2.24 -6.25
N LYS A 44 -10.53 1.68 -5.63
CA LYS A 44 -10.73 1.77 -4.19
C LYS A 44 -9.77 0.85 -3.45
N VAL A 45 -9.22 1.36 -2.36
CA VAL A 45 -8.36 0.59 -1.45
C VAL A 45 -8.90 0.56 -0.03
N TYR A 46 -8.55 -0.51 0.67
CA TYR A 46 -9.09 -0.85 1.98
C TYR A 46 -7.94 -1.01 2.99
N PRO A 47 -8.12 -0.58 4.25
CA PRO A 47 -7.08 -0.69 5.27
C PRO A 47 -6.96 -2.12 5.84
N SER A 48 -7.96 -2.98 5.62
CA SER A 48 -8.05 -4.33 6.15
C SER A 48 -8.61 -5.31 5.11
N LEU A 49 -8.30 -6.60 5.30
CA LEU A 49 -8.76 -7.70 4.45
C LEU A 49 -10.29 -7.91 4.55
N ASP A 50 -10.87 -7.63 5.72
CA ASP A 50 -12.32 -7.64 5.94
C ASP A 50 -12.95 -6.48 5.16
N THR A 51 -13.21 -6.76 3.89
CA THR A 51 -13.47 -5.80 2.79
C THR A 51 -14.90 -5.26 2.78
N VAL A 52 -15.58 -5.27 3.94
CA VAL A 52 -17.02 -5.03 3.98
C VAL A 52 -17.40 -3.58 4.27
N ASP A 53 -16.63 -2.76 4.98
CA ASP A 53 -17.18 -1.46 5.43
C ASP A 53 -16.24 -0.25 5.55
N VAL A 54 -14.94 -0.37 5.26
CA VAL A 54 -14.02 0.77 5.43
C VAL A 54 -13.26 1.06 4.14
N PHE A 55 -13.87 1.87 3.28
CA PHE A 55 -13.15 2.57 2.23
C PHE A 55 -12.09 3.48 2.85
N TYR A 56 -10.84 3.35 2.43
CA TYR A 56 -9.77 4.25 2.88
C TYR A 56 -9.59 5.43 1.92
N ARG A 57 -9.33 5.12 0.65
CA ARG A 57 -9.04 6.10 -0.41
C ARG A 57 -9.19 5.45 -1.80
N GLU A 58 -9.24 6.27 -2.83
CA GLU A 58 -8.97 5.91 -4.21
C GLU A 58 -7.48 6.09 -4.55
N ILE A 59 -6.97 5.18 -5.37
CA ILE A 59 -5.67 5.27 -6.03
C ILE A 59 -5.91 5.63 -7.49
N GLU A 60 -5.21 6.64 -7.97
CA GLU A 60 -5.34 7.14 -9.35
C GLU A 60 -4.88 6.09 -10.36
N ALA A 61 -5.43 6.15 -11.57
CA ALA A 61 -5.06 5.26 -12.66
C ALA A 61 -3.63 5.53 -13.14
N GLY A 62 -2.80 4.49 -13.19
CA GLY A 62 -1.38 4.53 -13.58
C GLY A 62 -0.40 4.55 -12.42
N GLU A 63 -0.88 4.55 -11.17
CA GLU A 63 0.00 4.49 -10.02
C GLU A 63 0.67 3.12 -9.93
N ILE A 64 2.00 3.10 -9.84
CA ILE A 64 2.78 1.87 -9.70
C ILE A 64 2.80 1.49 -8.22
N LEU A 65 2.36 0.27 -7.95
CA LEU A 65 2.21 -0.30 -6.62
C LEU A 65 3.10 -1.53 -6.46
N TYR A 66 3.53 -1.76 -5.23
CA TYR A 66 4.37 -2.90 -4.89
C TYR A 66 3.58 -3.93 -4.08
N VAL A 67 3.41 -5.13 -4.62
CA VAL A 67 2.67 -6.22 -3.97
C VAL A 67 3.57 -6.88 -2.93
N ILE A 68 3.09 -6.94 -1.68
CA ILE A 68 3.79 -7.58 -0.56
C ILE A 68 3.11 -8.87 -0.09
N GLN A 69 1.81 -9.02 -0.36
CA GLN A 69 1.06 -10.23 -0.04
C GLN A 69 -0.09 -10.42 -1.02
N GLU A 70 -0.38 -11.68 -1.36
CA GLU A 70 -1.52 -12.08 -2.18
C GLU A 70 -2.45 -12.94 -1.34
N GLN A 71 -3.73 -12.60 -1.28
CA GLN A 71 -4.73 -13.35 -0.52
C GLN A 71 -6.08 -13.33 -1.24
N ASP A 72 -6.58 -14.52 -1.58
CA ASP A 72 -7.82 -14.72 -2.33
C ASP A 72 -7.87 -13.87 -3.61
N SER A 73 -8.73 -12.85 -3.66
CA SER A 73 -8.92 -11.92 -4.79
C SER A 73 -8.38 -10.51 -4.52
N LEU A 74 -7.55 -10.36 -3.48
CA LEU A 74 -6.95 -9.10 -3.06
C LEU A 74 -5.41 -9.18 -3.07
N TYR A 75 -4.79 -8.02 -3.29
CA TYR A 75 -3.38 -7.81 -3.04
C TYR A 75 -3.20 -6.81 -1.92
N LEU A 76 -2.28 -7.10 -1.00
CA LEU A 76 -1.74 -6.10 -0.08
C LEU A 76 -0.63 -5.38 -0.82
N VAL A 77 -0.82 -4.08 -1.03
CA VAL A 77 0.08 -3.24 -1.81
C VAL A 77 0.59 -2.08 -0.98
N ARG A 78 1.80 -1.65 -1.31
CA ARG A 78 2.39 -0.41 -0.80
C ARG A 78 2.33 0.65 -1.91
N PRO A 79 1.55 1.73 -1.73
CA PRO A 79 1.68 2.94 -2.54
C PRO A 79 3.04 3.59 -2.28
N LEU A 80 3.47 4.54 -3.12
CA LEU A 80 4.77 5.21 -2.95
C LEU A 80 4.94 5.77 -1.52
N ILE A 81 6.18 5.70 -1.01
CA ILE A 81 6.65 5.84 0.38
C ILE A 81 6.09 7.05 1.17
N THR A 82 5.51 8.03 0.49
CA THR A 82 4.92 9.23 1.08
C THR A 82 3.48 9.04 1.58
N MET A 83 2.83 7.91 1.28
CA MET A 83 1.41 7.71 1.61
C MET A 83 1.23 6.87 2.88
N ASN A 84 0.45 7.40 3.83
CA ASN A 84 -0.10 6.62 4.95
C ASN A 84 -1.49 6.09 4.56
N PRO A 85 -1.89 4.87 5.00
CA PRO A 85 -1.08 3.88 5.70
C PRO A 85 -0.02 3.27 4.79
N ASP A 86 1.04 2.71 5.39
CA ASP A 86 2.17 2.13 4.67
C ASP A 86 1.80 0.96 3.73
N SER A 87 0.61 0.36 3.88
CA SER A 87 0.09 -0.72 3.04
C SER A 87 -1.43 -0.74 3.05
N VAL A 88 -2.04 -1.07 1.92
CA VAL A 88 -3.50 -1.12 1.70
C VAL A 88 -3.86 -2.33 0.86
N TRP A 89 -5.08 -2.84 1.03
CA TRP A 89 -5.63 -3.91 0.21
C TRP A 89 -6.31 -3.34 -1.03
N ILE A 90 -6.03 -3.93 -2.19
CA ILE A 90 -6.63 -3.59 -3.48
C ILE A 90 -7.13 -4.85 -4.18
N SER A 91 -8.19 -4.73 -4.99
CA SER A 91 -8.66 -5.85 -5.80
C SER A 91 -7.65 -6.24 -6.87
N GLN A 92 -7.46 -7.54 -7.08
CA GLN A 92 -6.60 -8.04 -8.15
C GLN A 92 -7.13 -7.63 -9.53
N ASN A 93 -8.45 -7.49 -9.68
CA ASN A 93 -9.09 -7.10 -10.94
C ASN A 93 -8.91 -5.61 -11.28
N SER A 94 -8.51 -4.79 -10.30
CA SER A 94 -8.25 -3.35 -10.52
C SER A 94 -6.81 -3.04 -10.94
N VAL A 95 -5.94 -4.06 -10.97
CA VAL A 95 -4.52 -3.87 -11.25
C VAL A 95 -4.04 -4.73 -12.41
N ILE A 96 -2.98 -4.27 -13.06
CA ILE A 96 -2.32 -4.94 -14.18
C ILE A 96 -0.86 -5.17 -13.78
N ASP A 97 -0.31 -6.34 -14.13
CA ASP A 97 1.10 -6.62 -13.88
C ASP A 97 2.01 -5.61 -14.59
N TYR A 98 2.92 -5.02 -13.83
CA TYR A 98 3.79 -3.96 -14.33
C TYR A 98 4.96 -4.56 -15.10
N THR A 99 5.00 -4.22 -16.38
CA THR A 99 6.19 -4.27 -17.22
C THR A 99 6.30 -2.93 -17.96
N PRO A 100 7.51 -2.50 -18.38
CA PRO A 100 7.64 -1.29 -19.18
C PRO A 100 6.78 -1.32 -20.47
N GLN A 101 6.57 -2.51 -21.03
CA GLN A 101 5.75 -2.71 -22.24
C GLN A 101 4.24 -2.59 -21.93
N SER A 102 3.76 -3.29 -20.90
CA SER A 102 2.34 -3.25 -20.51
C SER A 102 1.91 -1.85 -20.07
N TYR A 103 2.76 -1.15 -19.32
CA TYR A 103 2.49 0.22 -18.90
C TYR A 103 2.42 1.19 -20.09
N LYS A 104 3.36 1.06 -21.03
CA LYS A 104 3.37 1.89 -22.25
C LYS A 104 2.13 1.64 -23.11
N GLN A 105 1.75 0.36 -23.28
CA GLN A 105 0.55 0.01 -24.04
C GLN A 105 -0.71 0.59 -23.39
N TRP A 106 -0.88 0.41 -22.08
CA TRP A 106 -2.01 0.99 -21.34
C TRP A 106 -2.05 2.52 -21.49
N GLN A 107 -0.90 3.19 -21.41
CA GLN A 107 -0.84 4.64 -21.57
C GLN A 107 -1.27 5.08 -22.97
N MET A 108 -0.83 4.37 -24.02
CA MET A 108 -1.26 4.61 -25.40
C MET A 108 -2.78 4.41 -25.56
N GLU A 109 -3.32 3.32 -25.03
CA GLU A 109 -4.76 3.04 -25.08
C GLU A 109 -5.57 4.12 -24.33
N LYS A 110 -5.09 4.57 -23.17
CA LYS A 110 -5.70 5.65 -22.39
C LYS A 110 -5.66 6.98 -23.14
N ASP A 111 -4.53 7.32 -23.75
CA ASP A 111 -4.38 8.55 -24.54
C ASP A 111 -5.26 8.53 -25.79
N GLN A 112 -5.34 7.41 -26.49
CA GLN A 112 -6.27 7.22 -27.61
C GLN A 112 -7.72 7.43 -27.17
N LYS A 113 -8.12 6.83 -26.04
CA LYS A 113 -9.48 6.94 -25.51
C LYS A 113 -9.82 8.35 -25.04
N THR A 114 -8.84 9.08 -24.52
CA THR A 114 -9.02 10.43 -23.95
C THR A 114 -8.97 11.52 -25.01
N TYR A 115 -8.06 11.39 -25.98
CA TYR A 115 -7.74 12.45 -26.95
C TYR A 115 -8.11 12.11 -28.40
N GLY A 116 -8.53 10.88 -28.69
CA GLY A 116 -8.92 10.45 -30.03
C GLY A 116 -7.76 10.47 -31.04
N LEU A 117 -6.53 10.23 -30.57
CA LEU A 117 -5.34 10.20 -31.42
C LEU A 117 -5.32 8.92 -32.26
N GLU A 118 -5.95 8.97 -33.44
CA GLU A 118 -5.70 8.03 -34.54
C GLU A 118 -4.40 8.37 -35.29
#